data_AF-A0A699VJD0-F1
#
_entry.id   AF-A0A699VJD0-F1
#
_cell.length_a   1.000
_cell.length_b   1.000
_cell.length_c   1.000
_cell.angle_alpha   90.00
_cell.angle_beta   90.00
_cell.angle_gamma   90.00
#
_symmetry.space_group_name_H-M   'P 1'
#
loop_
_entity.id
_entity.type
_entity.pdbx_description
1 polymer ?
#
loop_
_entity_poly.entity_id
_entity_poly.type
_entity_poly.pdbx_seq_one_letter_code
_entity_poly.pdbx_strand_id
1 'polypeptide(L)'
;DMLRDCAIDFGKGWVNHLPLVEFSYNNSYHASIKAAPFEALYGRKCHSPVCWTEVGEAQILGQELIHETTEKIVQIKQRMQAARDRQKSYADLKRKPMEFQVGDKVMLKVSP
;
A
#
# COMPACT_ATOMS: atom_id res chain seq x y z
N ASP A 1 5.16 -6.58 -2.30
CA ASP A 1 4.38 -7.40 -1.36
C ASP A 1 2.97 -6.86 -1.11
N MET A 2 2.74 -5.54 -1.16
CA MET A 2 1.41 -4.95 -0.94
C MET A 2 0.25 -5.60 -1.73
N LEU A 3 0.40 -5.80 -3.05
CA LEU A 3 -0.63 -6.47 -3.86
C LEU A 3 -0.88 -7.92 -3.41
N ARG A 4 0.18 -8.60 -2.97
CA ARG A 4 0.11 -9.98 -2.48
C ARG A 4 -0.57 -10.04 -1.12
N ASP A 5 -0.26 -9.12 -0.22
CA ASP A 5 -0.95 -8.97 1.08
C ASP A 5 -2.44 -8.68 0.89
N CYS A 6 -2.79 -7.77 -0.02
CA CYS A 6 -4.19 -7.48 -0.35
C CYS A 6 -4.90 -8.70 -0.96
N ALA A 7 -4.22 -9.44 -1.85
CA ALA A 7 -4.79 -10.64 -2.44
C ALA A 7 -5.05 -11.76 -1.40
N ILE A 8 -4.20 -11.88 -0.39
CA ILE A 8 -4.39 -12.85 0.71
C ILE A 8 -5.60 -12.45 1.56
N ASP A 9 -5.70 -11.19 1.96
CA ASP A 9 -6.79 -10.69 2.80
C ASP A 9 -8.16 -10.79 2.12
N PHE A 10 -8.24 -10.44 0.84
CA PHE A 10 -9.49 -10.46 0.07
C PHE A 10 -9.84 -11.85 -0.48
N GLY A 11 -8.92 -12.82 -0.37
CA GLY A 11 -9.13 -14.21 -0.78
C GLY A 11 -9.61 -14.36 -2.22
N LYS A 12 -10.61 -15.23 -2.44
CA LYS A 12 -11.13 -15.53 -3.79
C LYS A 12 -11.78 -14.32 -4.50
N GLY A 13 -12.14 -13.28 -3.75
CA GLY A 13 -12.77 -12.05 -4.28
C GLY A 13 -11.77 -10.94 -4.62
N TRP A 14 -10.46 -11.16 -4.47
CA TRP A 14 -9.47 -10.09 -4.59
C TRP A 14 -9.52 -9.32 -5.92
N VAL A 15 -9.87 -9.98 -7.01
CA VAL A 15 -10.02 -9.35 -8.33
C VAL A 15 -11.09 -8.25 -8.32
N ASN A 16 -12.17 -8.45 -7.56
CA ASN A 16 -13.24 -7.45 -7.39
C ASN A 16 -12.77 -6.21 -6.61
N HIS A 17 -11.67 -6.32 -5.86
CA HIS A 17 -11.09 -5.24 -5.07
C HIS A 17 -9.86 -4.62 -5.74
N LEU A 18 -9.37 -5.19 -6.84
CA LEU A 18 -8.21 -4.67 -7.57
C LEU A 18 -8.37 -3.18 -7.96
N PRO A 19 -9.54 -2.70 -8.44
CA PRO A 19 -9.74 -1.28 -8.72
C PRO A 19 -9.56 -0.40 -7.48
N LEU A 20 -9.98 -0.85 -6.30
CA LEU A 20 -9.83 -0.11 -5.04
C LEU A 20 -8.38 -0.09 -4.57
N VAL A 21 -7.63 -1.18 -4.81
CA VAL A 21 -6.21 -1.27 -4.48
C VAL A 21 -5.40 -0.32 -5.37
N GLU A 22 -5.66 -0.33 -6.68
CA GLU A 22 -5.05 0.58 -7.63
C GLU A 22 -5.39 2.05 -7.29
N PHE A 23 -6.66 2.34 -7.02
CA PHE A 23 -7.11 3.67 -6.61
C PHE A 23 -6.38 4.14 -5.34
N SER A 24 -6.28 3.29 -4.33
CA SER A 24 -5.61 3.61 -3.07
C SER A 24 -4.11 3.85 -3.28
N TYR A 25 -3.46 3.07 -4.13
CA TYR A 25 -2.05 3.23 -4.47
C TYR A 25 -1.79 4.54 -5.20
N ASN A 26 -2.53 4.82 -6.27
CA ASN A 26 -2.34 5.98 -7.13
C ASN A 26 -2.63 7.31 -6.41
N ASN A 27 -3.48 7.30 -5.39
CA ASN A 27 -3.85 8.48 -4.61
C ASN A 27 -3.11 8.60 -3.27
N SER A 28 -2.24 7.64 -2.93
CA SER A 28 -1.43 7.72 -1.71
C SER A 28 -0.17 8.55 -1.94
N TYR A 29 0.25 9.28 -0.91
CA TYR A 29 1.50 10.04 -0.95
C TYR A 29 2.72 9.12 -1.07
N HIS A 30 3.62 9.46 -1.99
CA HIS A 30 4.87 8.76 -2.23
C HIS A 30 6.06 9.70 -1.96
N ALA A 31 6.84 9.41 -0.92
CA ALA A 31 7.93 10.27 -0.47
C ALA A 31 9.03 10.49 -1.53
N SER A 32 9.27 9.51 -2.41
CA SER A 32 10.28 9.60 -3.48
C SER A 32 9.94 10.64 -4.55
N ILE A 33 8.65 10.83 -4.85
CA ILE A 33 8.15 11.81 -5.83
C ILE A 33 7.53 13.05 -5.15
N LYS A 34 7.45 13.05 -3.82
CA LYS A 34 6.86 14.10 -2.98
C LYS A 34 5.41 14.47 -3.33
N ALA A 35 4.67 13.55 -3.93
CA ALA A 35 3.28 13.71 -4.36
C ALA A 35 2.60 12.33 -4.43
N ALA A 36 1.28 12.29 -4.67
CA ALA A 36 0.65 11.05 -5.11
C ALA A 36 0.96 10.78 -6.60
N PRO A 37 1.10 9.52 -7.05
CA PRO A 37 1.28 9.20 -8.46
C PRO A 37 0.24 9.85 -9.38
N PHE A 38 -1.03 9.90 -8.95
CA PHE A 38 -2.10 10.59 -9.66
C PHE A 38 -1.84 12.10 -9.81
N GLU A 39 -1.43 12.74 -8.71
CA GLU A 39 -1.11 14.19 -8.71
C GLU A 39 0.08 14.48 -9.61
N ALA A 40 1.10 13.63 -9.59
CA ALA A 40 2.28 13.76 -10.45
C ALA A 40 1.94 13.58 -11.94
N LEU A 41 0.98 12.70 -12.25
CA LEU A 41 0.55 12.42 -13.63
C LEU A 41 -0.35 13.52 -14.21
N TYR A 42 -1.31 14.01 -13.41
CA TYR A 42 -2.36 14.91 -13.89
C TYR A 42 -2.21 16.36 -13.41
N GLY A 43 -1.24 16.65 -12.54
CA GLY A 43 -1.03 17.99 -11.98
C GLY A 43 -2.12 18.49 -11.03
N ARG A 44 -3.06 17.62 -10.63
CA ARG A 44 -4.19 17.96 -9.75
C ARG A 44 -4.51 16.81 -8.80
N LYS A 45 -5.18 17.15 -7.69
CA LYS A 45 -5.71 16.15 -6.75
C LYS A 45 -6.86 15.36 -7.36
N CYS A 46 -7.02 14.10 -6.96
CA CYS A 46 -8.18 13.31 -7.36
C CYS A 46 -9.44 13.86 -6.68
N HIS A 47 -10.50 14.04 -7.47
CA HIS A 47 -11.83 14.40 -6.97
C HIS A 47 -12.73 13.18 -7.12
N SER A 48 -12.71 12.32 -6.10
CA SER A 48 -13.61 11.16 -5.98
C SER A 48 -14.48 11.33 -4.74
N PRO A 49 -15.77 10.95 -4.73
CA PRO A 49 -16.62 10.95 -3.53
C PRO A 49 -15.96 10.26 -2.32
N VAL A 50 -15.04 9.34 -2.57
CA VAL A 50 -14.29 8.59 -1.56
C VAL A 50 -13.02 9.32 -1.07
N CYS A 51 -12.57 10.34 -1.81
CA CYS A 51 -11.48 11.28 -1.46
C CYS A 51 -11.99 12.62 -0.89
N TRP A 52 -13.30 12.84 -0.82
CA TRP A 52 -13.88 14.01 -0.16
C TRP A 52 -14.02 13.71 1.34
N THR A 53 -13.12 14.25 2.15
CA THR A 53 -13.22 14.21 3.62
C THR A 53 -14.20 15.24 4.19
N GLU A 54 -14.65 16.21 3.38
CA GLU A 54 -15.61 17.24 3.77
C GLU A 54 -16.66 17.40 2.68
N VAL A 55 -17.87 16.90 2.93
CA VAL A 55 -19.17 17.45 2.53
C VAL A 55 -20.17 16.31 2.76
N GLY A 56 -21.01 16.51 3.77
CA GLY A 56 -22.17 15.66 4.01
C GLY A 56 -23.12 15.75 2.83
N GLU A 57 -23.45 14.60 2.27
CA GLU A 57 -24.72 14.20 1.67
C GLU A 57 -24.46 12.99 0.75
N ALA A 58 -24.31 11.81 1.36
CA ALA A 58 -24.41 10.55 0.63
C ALA A 58 -25.70 9.87 1.09
N GLN A 59 -26.67 9.86 0.19
CA GLN A 59 -28.02 9.30 0.35
C GLN A 59 -27.98 7.85 0.88
N ILE A 60 -28.97 7.49 1.69
CA ILE A 60 -29.00 6.35 2.64
C ILE A 60 -28.67 4.96 2.01
N LEU A 61 -28.85 4.77 0.70
CA LEU A 61 -28.47 3.53 -0.01
C LEU A 61 -27.04 3.54 -0.57
N GLY A 62 -26.50 4.72 -0.90
CA GLY A 62 -25.11 4.90 -1.31
C GLY A 62 -24.14 5.00 -0.14
N GLN A 63 -24.64 5.38 1.04
CA GLN A 63 -23.86 5.52 2.27
C GLN A 63 -23.23 4.21 2.72
N GLU A 64 -23.96 3.10 2.65
CA GLU A 64 -23.47 1.77 3.04
C GLU A 64 -22.35 1.30 2.10
N LEU A 65 -22.54 1.44 0.79
CA LEU A 65 -21.52 1.12 -0.21
C LEU A 65 -20.29 2.03 -0.10
N ILE A 66 -20.49 3.34 0.17
CA ILE A 66 -19.39 4.28 0.41
C ILE A 66 -18.65 3.92 1.69
N HIS A 67 -19.36 3.54 2.75
CA HIS A 67 -18.78 3.13 4.01
C HIS A 67 -17.93 1.86 3.86
N GLU A 68 -18.51 0.81 3.27
CA GLU A 68 -17.80 -0.45 2.98
C GLU A 68 -16.55 -0.20 2.10
N THR A 69 -16.67 0.67 1.10
CA THR A 69 -15.55 1.05 0.24
C THR A 69 -14.48 1.81 1.02
N THR A 70 -14.88 2.70 1.92
CA THR A 70 -13.96 3.49 2.76
C THR A 70 -13.20 2.59 3.73
N GLU A 71 -13.87 1.64 4.38
CA GLU A 71 -13.25 0.66 5.26
C GLU A 71 -12.20 -0.18 4.52
N LYS A 72 -12.55 -0.67 3.32
CA LYS A 72 -11.62 -1.40 2.45
C LYS A 72 -10.41 -0.55 2.09
N ILE A 73 -10.60 0.73 1.79
CA ILE A 73 -9.49 1.66 1.50
C ILE A 73 -8.59 1.85 2.72
N VAL A 74 -9.16 1.97 3.93
CA VAL A 74 -8.38 2.06 5.17
C VAL A 74 -7.54 0.80 5.36
N GLN A 75 -8.12 -0.39 5.17
CA GLN A 75 -7.40 -1.65 5.24
C GLN A 75 -6.25 -1.71 4.22
N ILE A 76 -6.52 -1.34 2.96
CA ILE A 76 -5.50 -1.32 1.89
C ILE A 76 -4.35 -0.37 2.25
N LYS A 77 -4.65 0.83 2.76
CA LYS A 77 -3.62 1.79 3.19
C LYS A 77 -2.76 1.25 4.33
N GLN A 78 -3.36 0.55 5.30
CA GLN A 78 -2.60 -0.09 6.38
C GLN A 78 -1.67 -1.18 5.83
N ARG A 79 -2.13 -2.00 4.88
CA ARG A 79 -1.31 -3.02 4.21
C ARG A 79 -0.18 -2.40 3.38
N MET A 80 -0.46 -1.32 2.67
CA MET A 80 0.56 -0.53 1.97
C MET A 80 1.66 -0.06 2.93
N GLN A 81 1.28 0.48 4.08
CA GLN A 81 2.23 0.97 5.08
C GLN A 81 3.07 -0.18 5.66
N ALA A 82 2.43 -1.28 6.07
CA ALA A 82 3.13 -2.45 6.60
C ALA A 82 4.12 -3.03 5.57
N ALA A 83 3.75 -3.11 4.30
CA ALA A 83 4.64 -3.57 3.24
C ALA A 83 5.85 -2.64 3.05
N ARG A 84 5.63 -1.32 3.09
CA ARG A 84 6.73 -0.32 3.03
C ARG A 84 7.66 -0.45 4.22
N ASP A 85 7.13 -0.62 5.43
CA ASP A 85 7.92 -0.73 6.66
C ASP A 85 8.77 -2.02 6.66
N ARG A 86 8.23 -3.14 6.17
CA ARG A 86 9.00 -4.38 5.95
C ARG A 86 10.12 -4.19 4.93
N GLN A 87 9.84 -3.57 3.79
CA GLN A 87 10.86 -3.30 2.78
C GLN A 87 11.98 -2.43 3.34
N LYS A 88 11.61 -1.40 4.10
CA LYS A 88 12.56 -0.51 4.78
C LYS A 88 13.40 -1.26 5.81
N SER A 89 12.78 -2.08 6.66
CA SER A 89 13.52 -2.84 7.68
C SER A 89 14.52 -3.82 7.06
N TYR A 90 14.15 -4.50 5.97
CA TYR A 90 15.07 -5.39 5.25
C TYR A 90 16.23 -4.63 4.61
N ALA A 91 15.96 -3.49 3.98
CA ALA A 91 17.00 -2.66 3.41
C ALA A 91 17.96 -2.13 4.49
N ASP A 92 17.42 -1.65 5.61
CA ASP A 92 18.21 -1.07 6.70
C ASP A 92 19.04 -2.12 7.44
N LEU A 93 18.51 -3.33 7.66
CA LEU A 93 19.27 -4.47 8.21
C LEU A 93 20.46 -4.87 7.33
N LYS A 94 20.32 -4.74 6.01
CA LYS A 94 21.39 -5.06 5.04
C LYS A 94 22.34 -3.90 4.76
N ARG A 95 22.07 -2.70 5.26
CA ARG A 95 22.97 -1.54 5.17
C ARG A 95 24.07 -1.54 6.23
N LYS A 96 23.89 -2.27 7.34
CA LYS A 96 24.97 -2.52 8.30
C LYS A 96 25.80 -3.71 7.82
N PRO A 97 27.16 -3.64 7.90
CA PRO A 97 27.99 -4.81 7.69
C PRO A 97 27.53 -5.92 8.64
N MET A 98 27.29 -7.11 8.10
CA MET A 98 26.97 -8.26 8.92
C MET A 98 28.28 -8.77 9.53
N GLU A 99 28.39 -8.71 10.86
CA GLU A 99 29.54 -9.25 11.59
C GLU A 99 29.29 -10.71 11.90
N PHE A 100 30.31 -11.55 11.70
CA PHE A 100 30.26 -12.99 11.96
C PHE A 100 31.36 -13.35 12.96
N GLN A 101 31.08 -14.31 13.84
CA GLN A 101 32.08 -14.87 14.74
C GLN A 101 32.57 -16.22 14.25
N VAL A 102 33.75 -16.62 14.73
CA VAL A 102 34.32 -17.94 14.43
C VAL A 102 33.38 -19.02 14.97
N GLY A 103 32.85 -19.85 14.07
CA GLY A 103 31.88 -20.91 14.39
C GLY A 103 30.49 -20.71 13.79
N ASP A 104 30.18 -19.51 13.28
CA ASP A 104 28.89 -19.23 12.63
C ASP A 104 28.76 -19.97 11.29
N LYS A 105 27.58 -20.54 11.04
CA LYS A 105 27.23 -21.14 9.74
C LYS A 105 26.66 -20.06 8.82
N VAL A 106 27.36 -19.76 7.72
CA VAL A 106 26.94 -18.75 6.74
C VAL A 106 26.66 -19.37 5.37
N MET A 107 25.70 -18.81 4.62
CA MET A 107 25.45 -19.19 3.24
C MET A 107 26.31 -18.36 2.29
N LEU A 108 27.12 -19.03 1.48
CA LEU A 108 27.97 -18.39 0.48
C LEU A 108 27.17 -18.17 -0.80
N LYS A 109 27.19 -16.94 -1.33
CA LYS A 109 26.58 -16.67 -2.65
C LYS A 109 27.53 -17.19 -3.72
N VAL A 110 27.13 -18.27 -4.39
CA VAL A 110 27.91 -18.97 -5.43
C VAL A 110 27.61 -18.49 -6.86
N SER A 111 26.79 -17.45 -7.03
CA SER A 111 26.50 -16.88 -8.35
C SER A 111 27.75 -16.19 -8.94
N PRO A 112 28.11 -16.43 -10.22
CA PRO A 112 29.17 -15.71 -10.92
C PRO A 112 28.93 -14.20 -10.97
#